data_AF-A0A9P4LPL3-F1
#
_entry.id   AF-A0A9P4LPL3-F1
#
_cell.length_a   1.000
_cell.length_b   1.000
_cell.length_c   1.000
_cell.angle_alpha   90.00
_cell.angle_beta   90.00
_cell.angle_gamma   90.00
#
_symmetry.space_group_name_H-M   'P 1'
#
loop_
_entity.id
_entity.type
_entity.pdbx_description
1 polymer ?
#
loop_
_entity_poly.entity_id
_entity_poly.type
_entity_poly.pdbx_seq_one_letter_code
_entity_poly.pdbx_strand_id
1 'polypeptide(L)'
;ANYATTNPAMIQGRWGQVIHSQIRRFVVVRVKANQHFVEACSITTYGGRGCLKPGCYPSEHTAVYLKGCTPQYLEGERERGMDKDPVAIEATDINETMDPISRLRLGKVYSIECNVKVRDIGKVVPEDMGKLLHYHRQEMNNGFEPDDDHE
;
A
#
# COMPACT_ATOMS: atom_id res chain seq x y z
N ALA A 1 -8.54 2.65 -24.87
CA ALA A 1 -7.30 3.41 -24.62
C ALA A 1 -6.94 3.22 -23.16
N ASN A 2 -5.73 2.72 -22.89
CA ASN A 2 -5.29 2.26 -21.57
C ASN A 2 -5.04 3.43 -20.62
N TYR A 3 -5.99 3.74 -19.75
CA TYR A 3 -5.72 4.52 -18.54
C TYR A 3 -5.18 3.60 -17.45
N ALA A 4 -4.01 2.98 -17.71
CA ALA A 4 -3.15 2.66 -16.58
C ALA A 4 -2.95 4.00 -15.85
N THR A 5 -3.22 4.04 -14.54
CA THR A 5 -3.17 5.27 -13.75
C THR A 5 -1.72 5.75 -13.62
N THR A 6 -1.21 6.32 -14.70
CA THR A 6 0.16 6.77 -14.84
C THR A 6 0.24 8.08 -14.08
N ASN A 7 0.75 8.02 -12.85
CA ASN A 7 0.98 9.19 -12.03
C ASN A 7 2.39 9.72 -12.29
N PRO A 8 2.49 10.81 -13.07
CA PRO A 8 3.36 11.87 -12.64
C PRO A 8 2.63 13.20 -12.79
N ALA A 9 1.91 13.66 -11.77
CA ALA A 9 1.61 15.09 -11.70
C ALA A 9 2.90 15.80 -11.29
N MET A 10 3.81 15.97 -12.25
CA MET A 10 4.94 16.87 -12.15
C MET A 10 4.38 18.29 -12.29
N ILE A 11 4.23 18.99 -11.17
CA ILE A 11 3.75 20.37 -11.14
C ILE A 11 4.98 21.27 -11.05
N GLN A 12 5.11 22.24 -11.94
CA GLN A 12 6.18 23.23 -11.83
C GLN A 12 5.86 24.19 -10.67
N GLY A 13 6.69 24.16 -9.64
CA GLY A 13 6.59 25.07 -8.50
C GLY A 13 7.00 26.49 -8.85
N ARG A 14 6.66 27.44 -7.96
CA ARG A 14 6.88 28.89 -8.10
C ARG A 14 8.34 29.29 -8.41
N TRP A 15 9.30 28.42 -8.11
CA TRP A 15 10.75 28.63 -8.35
C TRP A 15 11.35 27.68 -9.39
N GLY A 16 10.55 27.16 -10.33
CA GLY A 16 11.03 26.26 -11.38
C GLY A 16 11.37 24.84 -10.91
N GLN A 17 11.10 24.50 -9.65
CA GLN A 17 11.27 23.16 -9.09
C GLN A 17 10.15 22.23 -9.56
N VAL A 18 10.48 20.98 -9.87
CA VAL A 18 9.47 19.95 -10.20
C VAL A 18 8.89 19.40 -8.89
N ILE A 19 7.60 19.67 -8.66
CA ILE A 19 6.83 19.10 -7.55
C ILE A 19 6.25 17.78 -8.02
N HIS A 20 6.73 16.67 -7.48
CA HIS A 20 6.12 15.36 -7.68
C HIS A 20 4.85 15.23 -6.82
N SER A 21 3.70 15.55 -7.39
CA SER A 21 2.40 15.22 -6.81
C SER A 21 2.01 13.81 -7.26
N GLN A 22 1.97 12.86 -6.33
CA GLN A 22 1.49 11.51 -6.61
C GLN A 22 0.27 11.24 -5.75
N ILE A 23 -0.82 10.82 -6.39
CA ILE A 23 -1.99 10.27 -5.68
C ILE A 23 -1.55 8.98 -5.01
N ARG A 24 -1.67 8.92 -3.69
CA ARG A 24 -1.37 7.74 -2.87
C ARG A 24 -2.65 6.95 -2.63
N ARG A 25 -2.55 5.64 -2.76
CA ARG A 25 -3.65 4.70 -2.48
C ARG A 25 -3.43 4.08 -1.10
N PHE A 26 -4.51 3.80 -0.39
CA PHE A 26 -4.45 3.29 0.97
C PHE A 26 -5.52 2.24 1.22
N VAL A 27 -5.22 1.30 2.11
CA VAL A 27 -6.21 0.42 2.75
C VAL A 27 -6.43 0.93 4.16
N VAL A 28 -7.67 1.33 4.47
CA VAL A 28 -8.05 1.72 5.83
C VAL A 28 -8.11 0.48 6.71
N VAL A 29 -7.48 0.57 7.88
CA VAL A 29 -7.32 -0.55 8.82
C VAL A 29 -7.91 -0.25 10.20
N ARG A 30 -8.12 1.03 10.51
CA ARG A 30 -8.84 1.46 11.71
C ARG A 30 -9.50 2.82 11.47
N VAL A 31 -10.75 2.95 11.88
CA VAL A 31 -11.52 4.20 11.79
C VAL A 31 -11.57 4.85 13.17
N LYS A 32 -11.14 6.11 13.28
CA LYS A 32 -11.19 6.91 14.52
C LYS A 32 -12.23 8.02 14.36
N ALA A 33 -13.50 7.62 14.25
CA ALA A 33 -14.61 8.52 13.92
C ALA A 33 -14.71 9.73 14.87
N ASN A 34 -14.59 9.51 16.18
CA ASN A 34 -14.65 10.59 17.19
C ASN A 34 -13.49 11.59 17.09
N GLN A 35 -12.40 11.22 16.43
CA GLN A 35 -11.21 12.04 16.24
C GLN A 35 -11.07 12.52 14.80
N HIS A 36 -12.05 12.22 13.94
CA HIS A 36 -12.11 12.62 12.52
C HIS A 36 -10.92 12.20 11.65
N PHE A 37 -10.25 11.09 11.98
CA PHE A 37 -9.21 10.50 11.12
C PHE A 37 -9.37 8.98 10.97
N VAL A 38 -8.63 8.43 10.02
CA VAL A 38 -8.45 6.98 9.85
C VAL A 38 -6.98 6.65 9.92
N GLU A 39 -6.69 5.41 10.30
CA GLU A 39 -5.39 4.82 10.10
C GLU A 39 -5.42 3.92 8.87
N ALA A 40 -4.39 4.04 8.05
CA ALA A 40 -4.34 3.35 6.78
C ALA A 40 -2.92 2.94 6.38
N CYS A 41 -2.82 1.83 5.68
CA CYS A 41 -1.59 1.27 5.13
C CYS A 41 -1.50 1.61 3.64
N SER A 42 -0.31 2.03 3.17
CA SER A 42 -0.16 2.50 1.79
C SER A 42 -0.05 1.35 0.78
N ILE A 43 -0.68 1.53 -0.39
CA ILE A 43 -0.47 0.69 -1.58
C ILE A 43 0.54 1.36 -2.51
N THR A 44 1.54 0.60 -2.95
CA THR A 44 2.64 1.11 -3.80
C THR A 44 3.19 0.02 -4.71
N THR A 45 3.67 0.41 -5.88
CA THR A 45 4.47 -0.45 -6.79
C THR A 45 5.96 -0.12 -6.70
N TYR A 46 6.33 0.87 -5.90
CA TYR A 46 7.69 1.36 -5.73
C TYR A 46 8.37 1.80 -7.04
N GLY A 47 7.57 2.33 -7.97
CA GLY A 47 8.01 2.71 -9.31
C GLY A 47 8.30 1.49 -10.18
N GLY A 48 7.44 0.48 -10.11
CA GLY A 48 7.55 -0.75 -10.91
C GLY A 48 8.51 -1.80 -10.35
N ARG A 49 9.00 -1.62 -9.12
CA ARG A 49 10.06 -2.47 -8.52
C ARG A 49 9.56 -3.39 -7.41
N GLY A 50 8.29 -3.28 -7.01
CA GLY A 50 7.77 -4.02 -5.87
C GLY A 50 8.65 -3.85 -4.61
N CYS A 51 8.74 -4.88 -3.79
CA CYS A 51 9.57 -4.92 -2.60
C CYS A 51 11.07 -5.10 -2.88
N LEU A 52 11.49 -5.17 -4.16
CA LEU A 52 12.89 -5.19 -4.55
C LEU A 52 13.55 -3.80 -4.50
N LYS A 53 12.76 -2.72 -4.40
CA LYS A 53 13.33 -1.38 -4.24
C LYS A 53 14.22 -1.31 -2.98
N PRO A 54 15.44 -0.76 -3.08
CA PRO A 54 16.30 -0.59 -1.90
C PRO A 54 15.59 0.15 -0.77
N GLY A 55 15.77 -0.34 0.46
CA GLY A 55 15.10 0.17 1.67
C GLY A 55 13.67 -0.33 1.89
N CYS A 56 13.17 -1.26 1.08
CA CYS A 56 11.96 -2.01 1.39
C CYS A 56 12.30 -3.29 2.15
N TYR A 57 11.52 -3.59 3.18
CA TYR A 57 11.53 -4.85 3.93
C TYR A 57 10.38 -5.73 3.42
N PRO A 58 10.64 -6.77 2.61
CA PRO A 58 9.56 -7.55 1.98
C PRO A 58 8.66 -8.26 2.99
N SER A 59 9.21 -8.61 4.17
CA SER A 59 8.47 -9.13 5.32
C SER A 59 7.33 -8.22 5.79
N GLU A 60 7.46 -6.89 5.72
CA GLU A 60 6.40 -5.94 6.10
C GLU A 60 5.25 -5.86 5.08
N HIS A 61 5.32 -6.59 3.96
CA HIS A 61 4.43 -6.41 2.82
C HIS A 61 3.59 -7.64 2.52
N THR A 62 2.44 -7.38 1.90
CA THR A 62 1.66 -8.39 1.18
C THR A 62 1.28 -7.85 -0.20
N ALA A 63 0.98 -8.75 -1.14
CA ALA A 63 0.40 -8.36 -2.41
C ALA A 63 -1.04 -7.88 -2.19
N VAL A 64 -1.48 -6.89 -2.95
CA VAL A 64 -2.87 -6.42 -2.95
C VAL A 64 -3.36 -6.34 -4.38
N TYR A 65 -4.58 -6.81 -4.62
CA TYR A 65 -5.10 -6.98 -5.97
C TYR A 65 -6.63 -6.84 -6.00
N LEU A 66 -7.18 -6.62 -7.20
CA LEU A 66 -8.63 -6.62 -7.39
C LEU A 66 -9.15 -8.06 -7.53
N LYS A 67 -10.28 -8.36 -6.89
CA LYS A 67 -10.98 -9.65 -6.99
C LYS A 67 -11.24 -10.00 -8.45
N GLY A 68 -10.87 -11.21 -8.86
CA GLY A 68 -10.92 -11.66 -10.25
C GLY A 68 -9.64 -11.42 -11.05
N CYS A 69 -8.68 -10.65 -10.52
CA CYS A 69 -7.31 -10.57 -11.05
C CYS A 69 -6.37 -11.51 -10.29
N THR A 70 -5.15 -11.69 -10.80
CA THR A 70 -4.09 -12.46 -10.14
C THR A 70 -2.93 -11.52 -9.78
N PRO A 71 -2.51 -11.44 -8.50
CA PRO A 71 -1.32 -10.69 -8.13
C PRO A 71 -0.07 -11.33 -8.74
N GLN A 72 0.88 -10.50 -9.16
CA GLN A 72 2.17 -10.96 -9.68
C GLN A 72 3.26 -10.68 -8.64
N TYR A 73 4.18 -11.63 -8.48
CA TYR A 73 5.39 -11.49 -7.66
C TYR A 73 6.59 -11.36 -8.58
N LEU A 74 7.47 -10.40 -8.28
CA LEU A 74 8.75 -10.25 -8.95
C LEU A 74 9.74 -11.28 -8.39
N GLU A 75 10.62 -11.77 -9.25
CA GLU A 75 11.70 -12.68 -8.86
C GLU A 75 12.55 -12.07 -7.73
N GLY A 76 12.71 -12.80 -6.62
CA GLY A 76 13.45 -12.33 -5.44
C GLY A 76 12.59 -11.73 -4.33
N GLU A 77 11.30 -11.42 -4.56
CA GLU A 77 10.46 -10.85 -3.49
C GLU A 77 10.14 -11.88 -2.39
N ARG A 78 9.81 -13.11 -2.77
CA ARG A 78 9.50 -14.17 -1.80
C ARG A 78 10.76 -14.70 -1.14
N GLU A 79 11.85 -14.81 -1.89
CA GLU A 79 13.16 -15.22 -1.37
C GLU A 79 13.69 -14.23 -0.31
N ARG A 80 13.23 -12.97 -0.33
CA ARG A 80 13.54 -11.95 0.67
C ARG A 80 12.48 -11.82 1.77
N GLY A 81 11.59 -12.81 1.92
CA GLY A 81 10.66 -12.92 3.05
C GLY A 81 9.28 -12.29 2.86
N MET A 82 8.84 -12.05 1.61
CA MET A 82 7.46 -11.59 1.35
C MET A 82 6.45 -12.76 1.45
N ASP A 83 6.23 -13.22 2.69
CA ASP A 83 5.56 -14.50 2.95
C ASP A 83 4.06 -14.38 3.31
N LYS A 84 3.54 -13.15 3.40
CA LYS A 84 2.13 -12.90 3.70
C LYS A 84 1.25 -13.20 2.49
N ASP A 85 0.12 -13.87 2.72
CA ASP A 85 -0.85 -14.16 1.66
C ASP A 85 -1.47 -12.86 1.11
N PRO A 86 -1.75 -12.78 -0.21
CA PRO A 86 -2.35 -11.61 -0.84
C PRO A 86 -3.67 -11.17 -0.22
N VAL A 87 -3.97 -9.87 -0.28
CA VAL A 87 -5.26 -9.30 0.12
C VAL A 87 -6.05 -8.84 -1.12
N ALA A 88 -7.25 -9.38 -1.30
CA ALA A 88 -8.15 -9.03 -2.39
C ALA A 88 -9.06 -7.85 -2.05
N ILE A 89 -9.33 -7.02 -3.05
CA ILE A 89 -10.24 -5.89 -3.00
C ILE A 89 -11.36 -6.10 -4.02
N GLU A 90 -12.60 -6.05 -3.57
CA GLU A 90 -13.77 -5.93 -4.43
C GLU A 90 -13.91 -4.47 -4.87
N ALA A 91 -13.74 -4.22 -6.18
CA ALA A 91 -13.79 -2.88 -6.75
C ALA A 91 -15.20 -2.28 -6.67
N THR A 92 -15.28 -0.97 -6.43
CA THR A 92 -16.56 -0.23 -6.50
C THR A 92 -16.97 0.07 -7.95
N ASP A 93 -16.00 0.14 -8.88
CA ASP A 93 -16.20 0.36 -10.32
C ASP A 93 -15.63 -0.82 -11.12
N ILE A 94 -16.38 -1.31 -12.12
CA ILE A 94 -15.96 -2.39 -13.03
C ILE A 94 -14.73 -2.02 -13.87
N ASN A 95 -14.51 -0.73 -14.10
CA ASN A 95 -13.35 -0.21 -14.84
C ASN A 95 -12.17 0.10 -13.92
N GLU A 96 -12.26 -0.17 -12.61
CA GLU A 96 -11.13 0.02 -11.71
C GLU A 96 -9.98 -0.89 -12.13
N THR A 97 -8.77 -0.36 -12.12
CA THR A 97 -7.56 -1.11 -12.45
C THR A 97 -6.53 -0.96 -11.34
N MET A 98 -5.78 -2.03 -11.13
CA MET A 98 -4.68 -2.08 -10.18
C MET A 98 -3.50 -2.77 -10.85
N ASP A 99 -2.31 -2.21 -10.62
CA ASP A 99 -1.08 -2.82 -11.11
C ASP A 99 -0.89 -4.19 -10.42
N PRO A 100 -0.64 -5.29 -11.17
CA PRO A 100 -0.46 -6.63 -10.59
C PRO A 100 0.68 -6.73 -9.56
N ILE A 101 1.66 -5.82 -9.61
CA ILE A 101 2.76 -5.76 -8.64
C ILE A 101 2.51 -4.76 -7.50
N SER A 102 1.24 -4.39 -7.26
CA SER A 102 0.86 -3.55 -6.12
C SER A 102 1.14 -4.28 -4.79
N ARG A 103 1.74 -3.54 -3.85
CA ARG A 103 2.13 -4.01 -2.52
C ARG A 103 1.47 -3.16 -1.45
N LEU A 104 0.87 -3.82 -0.46
CA LEU A 104 0.37 -3.19 0.75
C LEU A 104 1.47 -3.23 1.81
N ARG A 105 1.95 -2.06 2.25
CA ARG A 105 2.95 -1.96 3.33
C ARG A 105 2.26 -1.91 4.68
N LEU A 106 2.41 -2.95 5.48
CA LEU A 106 1.76 -3.09 6.79
C LEU A 106 2.63 -2.54 7.93
N GLY A 107 3.95 -2.50 7.75
CA GLY A 107 4.90 -1.92 8.73
C GLY A 107 4.87 -0.39 8.83
N LYS A 108 4.04 0.31 8.06
CA LYS A 108 3.91 1.77 8.13
C LYS A 108 2.47 2.24 8.03
N VAL A 109 1.95 2.71 9.16
CA VAL A 109 0.60 3.27 9.29
C VAL A 109 0.62 4.78 9.10
N TYR A 110 -0.37 5.29 8.38
CA TYR A 110 -0.60 6.71 8.16
C TYR A 110 -1.90 7.13 8.84
N SER A 111 -1.87 8.20 9.62
CA SER A 111 -3.07 8.91 10.06
C SER A 111 -3.53 9.84 8.94
N ILE A 112 -4.76 9.66 8.47
CA ILE A 112 -5.35 10.43 7.37
C ILE A 112 -6.64 11.09 7.86
N GLU A 113 -6.69 12.42 7.78
CA GLU A 113 -7.88 13.21 8.14
C GLU A 113 -9.06 12.88 7.22
N CYS A 114 -10.26 12.74 7.79
CA CYS A 114 -11.48 12.40 7.06
C CYS A 114 -11.97 13.54 6.13
N ASN A 115 -11.44 14.75 6.26
CA ASN A 115 -11.80 15.90 5.42
C ASN A 115 -10.98 15.98 4.10
N VAL A 116 -9.99 15.10 3.91
CA VAL A 116 -9.22 15.02 2.67
C VAL A 116 -10.09 14.50 1.54
N LYS A 117 -9.96 15.09 0.35
CA LYS A 117 -10.64 14.60 -0.85
C LYS A 117 -10.00 13.29 -1.30
N VAL A 118 -10.82 12.25 -1.37
CA VAL A 118 -10.40 10.90 -1.79
C VAL A 118 -11.31 10.39 -2.89
N ARG A 119 -10.81 9.38 -3.61
CA ARG A 119 -11.59 8.58 -4.54
C ARG A 119 -11.71 7.17 -3.96
N ASP A 120 -12.92 6.62 -3.96
CA ASP A 120 -13.13 5.23 -3.58
C ASP A 120 -12.60 4.28 -4.67
N ILE A 121 -11.92 3.22 -4.24
CA ILE A 121 -11.37 2.16 -5.10
C ILE A 121 -12.22 0.89 -4.93
N GLY A 122 -12.64 0.60 -3.71
CA GLY A 122 -13.23 -0.69 -3.36
C GLY A 122 -13.07 -1.04 -1.89
N LYS A 123 -13.51 -2.26 -1.56
CA LYS A 123 -13.47 -2.80 -0.20
C LYS A 123 -12.67 -4.10 -0.18
N VAL A 124 -11.88 -4.30 0.87
CA VAL A 124 -11.24 -5.60 1.12
C VAL A 124 -12.33 -6.66 1.22
N VAL A 125 -12.15 -7.79 0.54
CA VAL A 125 -13.15 -8.86 0.53
C VAL A 125 -13.34 -9.40 1.95
N PRO A 126 -14.56 -9.82 2.34
CA PRO A 126 -14.82 -10.28 3.70
C PRO A 126 -13.88 -11.39 4.19
N GLU A 127 -13.49 -12.29 3.28
CA GLU A 127 -12.64 -13.45 3.56
C GLU A 127 -11.21 -13.04 3.98
N ASP A 128 -10.71 -11.90 3.46
CA ASP A 128 -9.36 -11.42 3.73
C ASP A 128 -9.29 -10.42 4.88
N MET A 129 -10.43 -9.97 5.42
CA MET A 129 -10.45 -8.97 6.48
C MET A 129 -9.74 -9.44 7.75
N GLY A 130 -9.98 -10.67 8.18
CA GLY A 130 -9.32 -11.26 9.36
C GLY A 130 -7.80 -11.32 9.20
N LYS A 131 -7.35 -11.73 8.01
CA LYS A 131 -5.94 -11.79 7.62
C LYS A 131 -5.29 -10.42 7.59
N LEU A 132 -5.92 -9.43 6.96
CA LEU A 132 -5.43 -8.05 6.91
C LEU A 132 -5.17 -7.49 8.31
N LEU A 133 -6.16 -7.62 9.21
CA LEU A 133 -6.04 -7.13 10.58
C LEU A 133 -5.01 -7.92 11.40
N HIS A 134 -4.87 -9.23 11.13
CA HIS A 134 -3.83 -10.05 11.74
C HIS A 134 -2.44 -9.55 11.35
N TYR A 135 -2.16 -9.41 10.04
CA TYR A 135 -0.86 -8.97 9.57
C TYR A 135 -0.51 -7.55 10.03
N HIS A 136 -1.47 -6.62 9.99
CA HIS A 136 -1.26 -5.29 10.56
C HIS A 136 -0.85 -5.37 12.02
N ARG A 137 -1.55 -6.18 12.83
CA ARG A 137 -1.26 -6.27 14.26
C ARG A 137 0.13 -6.84 14.50
N GLN A 138 0.54 -7.85 13.72
CA GLN A 138 1.89 -8.39 13.78
C GLN A 138 2.93 -7.28 13.53
N GLU A 139 2.79 -6.53 12.43
CA GLU A 139 3.77 -5.48 12.10
C GLU A 139 3.78 -4.32 13.11
N MET A 140 2.66 -3.98 13.74
CA MET A 140 2.66 -2.95 14.79
C MET A 140 3.24 -3.42 16.11
N ASN A 141 3.34 -4.73 16.30
CA ASN A 141 3.96 -5.32 17.49
C ASN A 141 5.46 -5.62 17.27
N ASN A 142 5.93 -5.60 16.02
CA ASN A 142 7.35 -5.63 15.70
C ASN A 142 7.95 -4.31 16.18
N GLY A 143 8.48 -4.34 17.41
CA GLY A 143 9.08 -3.18 18.06
C GLY A 143 10.43 -2.81 17.45
N PHE A 144 11.09 -1.86 18.11
CA PHE A 144 12.43 -1.39 17.78
C PHE A 144 13.39 -2.57 17.61
N GLU A 145 13.97 -2.75 16.42
CA GLU A 145 15.24 -3.49 16.33
C GLU A 145 16.28 -2.60 17.02
N PRO A 146 17.02 -3.09 18.03
CA PRO A 146 18.13 -2.32 18.57
C PRO A 146 19.06 -1.95 17.40
N ASP A 147 19.54 -0.71 17.38
CA ASP A 147 20.63 -0.35 16.46
C ASP A 147 21.74 -1.37 16.72
N ASP A 148 22.09 -2.19 15.72
CA ASP A 148 23.28 -3.02 15.78
C ASP A 148 24.46 -2.04 15.95
N ASP A 149 25.01 -1.98 17.17
CA ASP A 149 26.25 -1.28 17.49
C ASP A 149 27.37 -1.96 16.70
N HIS A 150 27.46 -1.68 15.40
CA HIS A 150 28.62 -1.99 14.58
C HIS A 150 29.74 -1.03 14.98
N GLU A 151 30.43 -1.38 16.07
CA GLU A 151 31.76 -0.87 16.43
C GLU A 151 32.86 -1.60 15.66
#